data_AF-A0A3P7ZP15-F1
#
_entry.id   AF-A0A3P7ZP15-F1
#
_cell.length_a   1.000
_cell.length_b   1.000
_cell.length_c   1.000
_cell.angle_alpha   90.00
_cell.angle_beta   90.00
_cell.angle_gamma   90.00
#
_symmetry.space_group_name_H-M   'P 1'
#
loop_
_entity.id
_entity.type
_entity.pdbx_description
1 polymer ?
#
loop_
_entity_poly.entity_id
_entity_poly.type
_entity_poly.pdbx_seq_one_letter_code
_entity_poly.pdbx_strand_id
1 'polypeptide(L)'
;MVRRFRKDEFALQESFRSGRESDVDNDRLRQLLESDPQRTARELAQDLIVHYATITRHLHRLGKAHKLAQWVIHDLTERDRQRRGGHSVAVIEAHRQLAEVHHHRR
;
A
#
# COMPACT_ATOMS: atom_id res chain seq x y z
N MET A 1 20.18 11.78 -41.15
CA MET A 1 21.03 10.80 -40.40
C MET A 1 20.43 10.74 -39.00
N VAL A 2 19.77 9.70 -38.50
CA VAL A 2 19.67 8.27 -38.83
C VAL A 2 18.20 7.82 -38.66
N ARG A 3 17.68 7.03 -39.61
CA ARG A 3 16.45 6.24 -39.50
C ARG A 3 16.64 5.15 -38.45
N ARG A 4 15.60 4.82 -37.67
CA ARG A 4 15.29 3.45 -37.21
C ARG A 4 13.89 3.39 -36.61
N PHE A 5 12.88 3.21 -37.47
CA PHE A 5 11.71 2.44 -37.09
C PHE A 5 12.03 0.98 -37.44
N ARG A 6 12.39 0.17 -36.44
CA ARG A 6 12.35 -1.29 -36.55
C ARG A 6 11.24 -1.77 -35.63
N LYS A 7 10.35 -2.60 -36.18
CA LYS A 7 9.36 -3.40 -35.44
C LYS A 7 10.04 -4.04 -34.22
N ASP A 8 9.33 -4.04 -33.10
CA ASP A 8 9.66 -4.70 -31.83
C ASP A 8 10.50 -3.93 -30.80
N GLU A 9 10.31 -2.61 -30.70
CA GLU A 9 10.74 -1.84 -29.52
C GLU A 9 9.53 -1.17 -28.83
N PHE A 10 8.60 -1.99 -28.34
CA PHE A 10 7.55 -1.57 -27.39
C PHE A 10 8.08 -1.43 -25.96
N ALA A 11 9.41 -1.39 -25.79
CA ALA A 11 10.02 -0.99 -24.52
C ALA A 11 9.87 0.52 -24.39
N LEU A 12 8.71 0.95 -23.90
CA LEU A 12 8.50 2.26 -23.29
C LEU A 12 9.30 2.32 -21.97
N GLN A 13 10.60 2.02 -22.03
CA GLN A 13 11.53 2.40 -20.98
C GLN A 13 11.67 3.91 -21.09
N GLU A 14 10.85 4.58 -20.28
CA GLU A 14 11.02 5.99 -19.96
C GLU A 14 12.40 6.14 -19.32
N SER A 15 13.44 6.25 -20.14
CA SER A 15 14.78 6.61 -19.70
C SER A 15 14.63 7.87 -18.86
N PHE A 16 15.15 7.87 -17.63
CA PHE A 16 15.16 9.03 -16.75
C PHE A 16 15.71 10.23 -17.52
N ARG A 17 14.81 11.07 -18.04
CA ARG A 17 15.17 12.32 -18.67
C ARG A 17 15.84 13.14 -17.57
N SER A 18 17.06 13.60 -17.79
CA SER A 18 17.79 14.52 -16.93
C SER A 18 17.15 15.92 -16.92
N GLY A 19 15.84 15.99 -16.73
CA GLY A 19 15.15 17.22 -16.33
C GLY A 19 15.39 17.49 -14.85
N ARG A 20 15.30 18.76 -14.46
CA ARG A 20 15.47 19.26 -13.08
C ARG A 20 14.94 18.24 -12.05
N GLU A 21 15.85 17.80 -11.17
CA GLU A 21 15.48 17.03 -9.99
C GLU A 21 14.37 17.81 -9.28
N SER A 22 13.22 17.17 -9.15
CA SER A 22 12.14 17.74 -8.37
C SER A 22 12.58 17.62 -6.92
N ASP A 23 12.80 18.75 -6.25
CA ASP A 23 13.37 18.92 -4.91
C ASP A 23 12.55 18.27 -3.77
N VAL A 24 11.61 17.39 -4.11
CA VAL A 24 10.81 16.66 -3.12
C VAL A 24 11.61 15.45 -2.65
N ASP A 25 12.06 15.53 -1.40
CA ASP A 25 12.62 14.40 -0.68
C ASP A 25 11.59 13.26 -0.59
N ASN A 26 11.90 12.15 -1.28
CA ASN A 26 11.05 10.96 -1.33
C ASN A 26 10.96 10.25 0.03
N ASP A 27 12.00 10.36 0.87
CA ASP A 27 12.00 9.72 2.18
C ASP A 27 11.11 10.49 3.15
N ARG A 28 11.12 11.82 3.07
CA ARG A 28 10.14 12.66 3.77
C ARG A 28 8.71 12.37 3.33
N LEU A 29 8.47 12.21 2.02
CA LEU A 29 7.14 11.84 1.50
C LEU A 29 6.70 10.47 1.99
N ARG A 30 7.61 9.49 2.06
CA ARG A 30 7.33 8.17 2.64
C ARG A 30 6.94 8.26 4.11
N GLN A 31 7.70 9.02 4.91
CA GLN A 31 7.44 9.16 6.34
C GLN A 31 6.03 9.73 6.60
N LEU A 32 5.61 10.72 5.82
CA LEU A 32 4.26 11.29 5.92
C LEU A 32 3.18 10.24 5.63
N LEU A 33 3.36 9.41 4.60
CA LEU A 33 2.41 8.35 4.24
C LEU A 33 2.36 7.20 5.25
N GLU A 34 3.47 6.86 5.89
CA GLU A 34 3.49 5.84 6.95
C GLU A 34 2.84 6.36 8.24
N SER A 35 2.94 7.66 8.52
CA SER A 35 2.28 8.27 9.68
C SER A 35 0.77 8.39 9.51
N ASP A 36 0.31 8.71 8.30
CA ASP A 36 -1.09 8.85 7.96
C ASP A 36 -1.32 8.45 6.50
N PRO A 37 -1.74 7.19 6.26
CA PRO A 37 -1.93 6.68 4.92
C PRO A 37 -3.17 7.24 4.21
N GLN A 38 -4.02 8.00 4.91
CA GLN A 38 -5.24 8.58 4.34
C GLN A 38 -5.03 9.98 3.76
N ARG A 39 -3.84 10.57 3.93
CA ARG A 39 -3.54 11.90 3.38
C ARG A 39 -3.66 11.94 1.87
N THR A 40 -4.30 13.00 1.39
CA THR A 40 -4.45 13.28 -0.02
C THR A 40 -3.19 13.93 -0.60
N ALA A 41 -2.97 13.75 -1.89
CA ALA A 41 -1.87 14.41 -2.60
C ALA A 41 -1.95 15.95 -2.56
N ARG A 42 -3.12 16.54 -2.30
CA ARG A 42 -3.29 17.99 -2.11
C ARG A 42 -2.81 18.47 -0.75
N GLU A 43 -3.10 17.73 0.31
CA GLU A 43 -2.59 18.04 1.66
C GLU A 43 -1.07 17.90 1.69
N LEU A 44 -0.53 16.82 1.11
CA LEU A 44 0.91 16.63 0.98
C LEU A 44 1.60 17.74 0.18
N ALA A 45 0.92 18.27 -0.85
CA ALA A 45 1.41 19.38 -1.64
C ALA A 45 1.47 20.70 -0.83
N GLN A 46 0.50 20.93 0.06
CA GLN A 46 0.50 22.07 0.96
C GLN A 46 1.62 21.95 2.02
N ASP A 47 1.74 20.78 2.66
CA ASP A 47 2.74 20.51 3.69
C ASP A 47 4.18 20.64 3.17
N LEU A 48 4.40 20.21 1.93
CA LEU A 48 5.71 20.23 1.29
C LEU A 48 5.91 21.49 0.43
N ILE A 49 4.94 22.40 0.38
CA ILE A 49 4.95 23.65 -0.39
C ILE A 49 5.37 23.40 -1.85
N VAL A 50 4.82 22.34 -2.44
CA VAL A 50 5.10 21.93 -3.81
C VAL A 50 3.82 21.78 -4.60
N HIS A 51 3.92 21.89 -5.93
CA HIS A 51 2.74 21.72 -6.76
C HIS A 51 2.22 20.27 -6.70
N TYR A 52 0.90 20.10 -6.65
CA TYR A 52 0.21 18.79 -6.60
C TYR A 52 0.74 17.77 -7.64
N ALA A 53 0.97 18.21 -8.89
CA ALA A 53 1.45 17.34 -9.95
C ALA A 53 2.86 16.75 -9.66
N THR A 54 3.68 17.47 -8.89
CA THR A 54 4.97 16.96 -8.43
C THR A 54 4.74 15.82 -7.45
N ILE A 55 3.92 16.01 -6.41
CA ILE A 55 3.56 14.94 -5.46
C ILE A 55 3.03 13.70 -6.17
N THR A 56 2.08 13.84 -7.12
CA THR A 56 1.53 12.70 -7.85
C THR A 56 2.61 11.91 -8.58
N ARG A 57 3.56 12.58 -9.23
CA ARG A 57 4.69 11.94 -9.92
C ARG A 57 5.63 11.22 -8.96
N HIS A 58 5.90 11.80 -7.79
CA HIS A 58 6.71 11.15 -6.75
C HIS A 58 5.99 9.94 -6.14
N LEU A 59 4.69 10.02 -5.87
CA LEU A 59 3.88 8.88 -5.40
C LEU A 59 3.91 7.71 -6.40
N HIS A 60 3.79 8.00 -7.69
CA HIS A 60 3.90 7.00 -8.74
C HIS A 60 5.29 6.34 -8.76
N ARG A 61 6.36 7.13 -8.63
CA ARG A 61 7.75 6.61 -8.54
C ARG A 61 7.95 5.71 -7.31
N LEU A 62 7.26 6.01 -6.22
CA LEU A 62 7.26 5.21 -4.98
C LEU A 62 6.37 3.97 -5.06
N GLY A 63 5.62 3.78 -6.14
CA GLY A 63 4.64 2.69 -6.27
C GLY A 63 3.44 2.83 -5.33
N LYS A 64 3.19 4.04 -4.81
CA LYS A 64 2.07 4.33 -3.91
C LYS A 64 0.87 4.77 -4.75
N ALA A 65 -0.29 4.18 -4.48
CA ALA A 65 -1.55 4.51 -5.12
C ALA A 65 -2.64 4.70 -4.06
N HIS A 66 -3.53 5.66 -4.28
CA HIS A 66 -4.66 5.87 -3.39
C HIS A 66 -5.64 4.70 -3.52
N LYS A 67 -5.90 4.02 -2.40
CA LYS A 67 -6.92 2.97 -2.30
C LYS A 67 -8.07 3.50 -1.47
N LEU A 68 -9.29 3.21 -1.89
CA LEU A 68 -10.47 3.50 -1.09
C LEU A 68 -10.40 2.72 0.23
N ALA A 69 -10.91 3.34 1.30
CA ALA A 69 -11.00 2.68 2.59
C ALA A 69 -11.80 1.38 2.48
N GLN A 70 -11.39 0.38 3.27
CA GLN A 70 -12.13 -0.86 3.36
C GLN A 70 -13.44 -0.62 4.11
N TRP A 71 -14.55 -1.14 3.58
CA TRP A 71 -15.82 -1.15 4.29
C TRP A 71 -15.77 -2.09 5.48
N VAL A 72 -15.90 -1.53 6.69
CA VAL A 72 -16.07 -2.28 7.93
C VAL A 72 -17.54 -2.19 8.33
N ILE A 73 -18.24 -3.32 8.37
CA ILE A 73 -19.71 -3.39 8.53
C ILE A 73 -20.15 -2.87 9.90
N HIS A 74 -19.32 -3.03 10.94
CA HIS A 74 -19.65 -2.59 12.30
C HIS A 74 -18.42 -2.07 13.03
N ASP A 75 -18.59 -0.95 13.74
CA ASP A 75 -17.62 -0.48 14.73
C ASP A 75 -17.66 -1.40 15.95
N LEU A 76 -16.68 -2.30 16.03
CA LEU A 76 -16.57 -3.23 17.15
C LEU A 76 -16.10 -2.48 18.40
N THR A 77 -16.83 -2.66 19.50
CA THR A 77 -16.33 -2.26 20.81
C THR A 77 -15.18 -3.17 21.23
N GLU A 78 -14.40 -2.72 22.22
CA GLU A 78 -13.30 -3.52 22.75
C GLU A 78 -13.79 -4.89 23.29
N ARG A 79 -14.96 -4.89 23.93
CA ARG A 79 -15.63 -6.12 24.38
C ARG A 79 -15.99 -7.04 23.23
N ASP A 80 -16.47 -6.50 22.10
CA ASP A 80 -16.82 -7.30 20.93
C ASP A 80 -15.58 -7.90 20.26
N ARG A 81 -14.48 -7.15 20.20
CA ARG A 81 -13.19 -7.65 19.71
C ARG A 81 -12.68 -8.80 20.57
N GLN A 82 -12.71 -8.65 21.90
CA GLN A 82 -12.27 -9.69 22.84
C GLN A 82 -13.12 -10.95 22.71
N ARG A 83 -14.45 -10.81 22.65
CA ARG A 83 -15.37 -11.94 22.46
C ARG A 83 -15.08 -12.66 21.15
N ARG A 84 -15.01 -11.93 20.03
CA ARG A 84 -14.72 -12.51 18.71
C ARG A 84 -13.36 -13.21 18.71
N GLY A 85 -12.32 -12.58 19.24
CA GLY A 85 -10.99 -13.16 19.36
C GLY A 85 -10.99 -14.46 20.19
N GLY A 86 -11.65 -14.46 21.34
CA GLY A 86 -11.78 -15.65 22.19
C GLY A 86 -12.50 -16.81 21.47
N HIS A 87 -13.59 -16.52 20.77
CA HIS A 87 -14.28 -17.52 19.96
C HIS A 87 -13.38 -18.07 18.84
N SER A 88 -12.68 -17.20 18.11
CA SER A 88 -11.77 -17.63 17.04
C SER A 88 -10.65 -18.53 17.54
N VAL A 89 -10.02 -18.18 18.67
CA VAL A 89 -8.95 -19.01 19.28
C VAL A 89 -9.48 -20.38 19.69
N ALA A 90 -10.63 -20.43 20.38
CA ALA A 90 -11.23 -21.68 20.82
C ALA A 90 -11.57 -22.61 19.64
N VAL A 91 -12.09 -22.06 18.54
CA VAL A 91 -12.38 -22.83 17.32
C VAL A 91 -11.11 -23.39 16.69
N ILE A 92 -10.04 -22.60 16.62
CA ILE A 92 -8.75 -23.03 16.06
C ILE A 92 -8.14 -24.15 16.90
N GLU A 93 -8.16 -24.01 18.23
CA GLU A 93 -7.60 -25.01 19.15
C GLU A 93 -8.37 -26.33 19.10
N ALA A 94 -9.70 -26.27 19.10
CA ALA A 94 -10.54 -27.46 18.97
C ALA A 94 -10.25 -28.21 17.66
N HIS A 95 -10.08 -27.49 16.55
CA HIS A 95 -9.75 -28.10 15.26
C HIS A 95 -8.38 -28.79 15.28
N ARG A 96 -7.38 -28.20 15.95
CA ARG A 96 -6.05 -28.79 16.12
C ARG A 96 -6.10 -30.08 16.95
N GLN A 97 -6.78 -30.06 18.08
CA GLN A 97 -6.92 -31.24 18.96
C GLN A 97 -7.61 -32.41 18.23
N LEU A 98 -8.66 -32.12 17.45
CA LEU A 98 -9.32 -33.14 16.63
C LEU A 98 -8.35 -33.75 15.61
N ALA A 99 -7.54 -32.94 14.92
CA ALA A 99 -6.55 -33.45 13.96
C ALA A 99 -5.51 -34.36 14.62
N GLU A 100 -5.05 -34.02 15.83
CA GLU A 100 -4.11 -34.84 16.61
C GLU A 100 -4.75 -36.18 17.05
N VAL A 101 -6.01 -36.16 17.50
CA VAL A 101 -6.76 -37.37 17.87
C VAL A 101 -6.99 -38.28 16.66
N HIS A 102 -7.30 -37.71 15.49
CA HIS A 102 -7.47 -38.48 14.26
C HIS A 102 -6.16 -39.12 13.76
N HIS A 103 -5.01 -38.47 13.99
CA HIS A 103 -3.69 -39.03 13.68
C HIS A 103 -3.30 -40.19 14.61
N HIS A 104 -3.74 -40.19 15.87
CA HIS A 104 -3.42 -41.25 16.84
C HIS A 104 -4.33 -42.49 16.76
N ARG A 105 -5.42 -42.41 15.98
CA ARG A 105 -6.36 -43.53 15.73
C ARG A 105 -6.11 -44.29 14.43
N ARG A 106 -4.99 -44.06 13.74
CA ARG A 106 -4.59 -44.76 12.50
C ARG A 106 -3.42 -45.69 12.74
#